data_AF-A0A5Q8CLJ4-F1
#
_entry.id   AF-A0A5Q8CLJ4-F1
#
_cell.length_a   1.000
_cell.length_b   1.000
_cell.length_c   1.000
_cell.angle_alpha   90.00
_cell.angle_beta   90.00
_cell.angle_gamma   90.00
#
_symmetry.space_group_name_H-M   'P 1'
#
loop_
_entity.id
_entity.type
_entity.pdbx_description
1 polymer ?
#
loop_
_entity_poly.entity_id
_entity_poly.type
_entity_poly.pdbx_seq_one_letter_code
_entity_poly.pdbx_strand_id
1 'polypeptide(L)'
;MKFGPIAIDEAEGAVLAHATTAGERRFRKAHRLNGEDVAALKAAGISEVVVAVLAPDDLGEDAAAEKIALSMSHRNVETKPAATGRVNLHAEAAGVFTVDAKMIDAINAIDPAITIATLAQHAPVEAGQMVATVKIIPFAVAASLVDAVARICAGGEICAVNAYRPVNVGVIQTTLPGLKPSVLDKTLRVTEARLARSGGRLKAERRTPHAVTLVAEAASALARDND
;
A
#
# COMPACT_ATOMS: atom_id res chain seq x y z
N MET A 1 20.84 -17.61 -3.38
CA MET A 1 21.94 -16.72 -2.95
C MET A 1 22.81 -17.29 -1.81
N LYS A 2 24.05 -16.83 -1.67
CA LYS A 2 24.90 -17.04 -0.48
C LYS A 2 25.16 -15.71 0.22
N PHE A 3 24.93 -15.64 1.53
CA PHE A 3 25.17 -14.44 2.33
C PHE A 3 26.29 -14.70 3.33
N GLY A 4 27.27 -13.80 3.39
CA GLY A 4 28.38 -13.92 4.33
C GLY A 4 29.61 -13.12 3.91
N PRO A 5 30.67 -13.20 4.72
CA PRO A 5 31.96 -12.65 4.34
C PRO A 5 32.58 -13.45 3.18
N ILE A 6 33.19 -12.74 2.22
CA ILE A 6 34.02 -13.32 1.16
C ILE A 6 35.28 -12.47 0.96
N ALA A 7 36.33 -13.09 0.41
CA ALA A 7 37.53 -12.38 0.00
C ALA A 7 37.19 -11.29 -1.02
N ILE A 8 37.83 -10.11 -0.90
CA ILE A 8 37.57 -8.98 -1.80
C ILE A 8 37.83 -9.34 -3.27
N ASP A 9 38.75 -10.26 -3.52
CA ASP A 9 39.11 -10.74 -4.86
C ASP A 9 38.00 -11.58 -5.52
N GLU A 10 37.04 -12.08 -4.75
CA GLU A 10 35.87 -12.83 -5.22
C GLU A 10 34.59 -11.98 -5.24
N ALA A 11 34.68 -10.69 -4.90
CA ALA A 11 33.52 -9.86 -4.59
C ALA A 11 32.88 -9.15 -5.80
N GLU A 12 33.47 -9.25 -6.99
CA GLU A 12 32.88 -8.66 -8.19
C GLU A 12 31.50 -9.28 -8.49
N GLY A 13 30.52 -8.42 -8.74
CA GLY A 13 29.12 -8.80 -8.97
C GLY A 13 28.31 -9.10 -7.71
N ALA A 14 28.94 -9.19 -6.53
CA ALA A 14 28.26 -9.38 -5.26
C ALA A 14 27.63 -8.08 -4.72
N VAL A 15 26.61 -8.22 -3.86
CA VAL A 15 25.85 -7.09 -3.32
C VAL A 15 26.27 -6.82 -1.88
N LEU A 16 26.71 -5.60 -1.57
CA LEU A 16 27.14 -5.22 -0.23
C LEU A 16 26.00 -5.32 0.81
N ALA A 17 26.24 -6.09 1.89
CA ALA A 17 25.29 -6.25 2.98
C ALA A 17 25.13 -4.98 3.83
N HIS A 18 26.21 -4.20 3.94
CA HIS A 18 26.31 -2.99 4.73
C HIS A 18 26.94 -1.86 3.92
N ALA A 19 26.73 -0.61 4.34
CA ALA A 19 27.48 0.50 3.77
C ALA A 19 28.96 0.37 4.20
N THR A 20 29.86 0.49 3.23
CA THR A 20 31.31 0.31 3.43
C THR A 20 32.02 1.57 2.99
N THR A 21 33.02 2.03 3.75
CA THR A 21 33.84 3.19 3.39
C THR A 21 35.22 2.70 2.97
N ALA A 22 35.73 3.20 1.84
CA ALA A 22 37.08 2.92 1.32
C ALA A 22 37.80 4.25 1.06
N GLY A 23 38.71 4.64 1.96
CA GLY A 23 39.28 5.98 1.95
C GLY A 23 38.20 7.05 2.05
N GLU A 24 38.12 7.94 1.05
CA GLU A 24 37.10 9.00 0.97
C GLU A 24 35.77 8.54 0.33
N ARG A 25 35.74 7.35 -0.29
CA ARG A 25 34.55 6.86 -1.01
C ARG A 25 33.65 6.06 -0.08
N ARG A 26 32.34 6.38 -0.08
CA ARG A 26 31.31 5.63 0.65
C ARG A 26 30.43 4.83 -0.30
N PHE A 27 30.45 3.51 -0.14
CA PHE A 27 29.55 2.59 -0.81
C PHE A 27 28.28 2.42 0.03
N ARG A 28 27.11 2.47 -0.61
CA ARG A 28 25.83 2.28 0.08
C ARG A 28 25.56 0.78 0.26
N LYS A 29 24.74 0.45 1.25
CA LYS A 29 24.13 -0.88 1.35
C LYS A 29 23.38 -1.19 0.06
N ALA A 30 23.33 -2.47 -0.32
CA ALA A 30 22.70 -2.97 -1.55
C ALA A 30 23.41 -2.54 -2.84
N HIS A 31 24.60 -1.92 -2.75
CA HIS A 31 25.42 -1.63 -3.92
C HIS A 31 26.01 -2.91 -4.50
N ARG A 32 25.81 -3.13 -5.81
CA ARG A 32 26.42 -4.25 -6.53
C ARG A 32 27.81 -3.85 -6.99
N LEU A 33 28.82 -4.57 -6.50
CA LEU A 33 30.22 -4.29 -6.77
C LEU A 33 30.57 -4.58 -8.23
N ASN A 34 31.24 -3.64 -8.88
CA ASN A 34 31.94 -3.87 -10.15
C ASN A 34 33.47 -3.97 -9.92
N GLY A 35 34.24 -4.29 -10.96
CA GLY A 35 35.70 -4.39 -10.85
C GLY A 35 36.41 -3.13 -10.33
N GLU A 36 35.91 -1.93 -10.65
CA GLU A 36 36.46 -0.66 -10.12
C GLU A 36 36.21 -0.52 -8.61
N ASP A 37 35.03 -0.91 -8.15
CA ASP A 37 34.67 -0.89 -6.74
C ASP A 37 35.55 -1.86 -5.94
N VAL A 38 35.76 -3.07 -6.47
CA VAL A 38 36.65 -4.09 -5.88
C VAL A 38 38.08 -3.56 -5.79
N ALA A 39 38.60 -2.96 -6.86
CA ALA A 39 39.94 -2.36 -6.87
C ALA A 39 40.09 -1.24 -5.85
N ALA A 40 39.09 -0.35 -5.73
CA ALA A 40 39.08 0.74 -4.76
C ALA A 40 39.04 0.24 -3.31
N LEU A 41 38.19 -0.77 -3.02
CA LEU A 41 38.12 -1.42 -1.71
C LEU A 41 39.45 -2.08 -1.35
N LYS A 42 40.07 -2.78 -2.30
CA LYS A 42 41.37 -3.43 -2.14
C LYS A 42 42.49 -2.41 -1.88
N ALA A 43 42.52 -1.30 -2.62
CA ALA A 43 43.48 -0.22 -2.41
C ALA A 43 43.34 0.46 -1.04
N ALA A 44 42.13 0.46 -0.47
CA ALA A 44 41.86 0.94 0.88
C ALA A 44 42.21 -0.09 1.99
N GLY A 45 42.82 -1.23 1.63
CA GLY A 45 43.26 -2.26 2.57
C GLY A 45 42.16 -3.21 3.04
N ILE A 46 40.99 -3.20 2.39
CA ILE A 46 39.90 -4.14 2.70
C ILE A 46 40.19 -5.47 2.01
N SER A 47 40.37 -6.53 2.81
CA SER A 47 40.64 -7.88 2.33
C SER A 47 39.39 -8.77 2.26
N GLU A 48 38.35 -8.44 3.03
CA GLU A 48 37.12 -9.22 3.15
C GLU A 48 35.91 -8.28 3.26
N VAL A 49 34.79 -8.66 2.66
CA VAL A 49 33.53 -7.91 2.70
C VAL A 49 32.34 -8.83 2.92
N VAL A 50 31.36 -8.39 3.71
CA VAL A 50 30.09 -9.10 3.88
C VAL A 50 29.14 -8.73 2.74
N VAL A 51 28.77 -9.74 1.95
CA VAL A 51 27.98 -9.55 0.74
C VAL A 51 26.90 -10.64 0.59
N ALA A 52 25.97 -10.38 -0.33
CA ALA A 52 25.15 -11.41 -0.95
C ALA A 52 25.66 -11.73 -2.35
N VAL A 53 26.01 -12.99 -2.59
CA VAL A 53 26.35 -13.53 -3.90
C VAL A 53 25.09 -14.17 -4.49
N LEU A 54 24.60 -13.59 -5.59
CA LEU A 54 23.42 -14.08 -6.30
C LEU A 54 23.78 -15.33 -7.11
N ALA A 55 22.89 -16.32 -7.11
CA ALA A 55 22.97 -17.45 -8.03
C ALA A 55 22.55 -17.00 -9.46
N PRO A 56 22.95 -17.72 -10.52
CA PRO A 56 22.59 -17.36 -11.90
C PRO A 56 21.08 -17.27 -12.16
N ASP A 57 20.28 -18.00 -11.38
CA ASP A 57 18.82 -18.07 -11.45
C ASP A 57 18.11 -17.21 -10.38
N ASP A 58 18.86 -16.44 -9.58
CA ASP A 58 18.31 -15.47 -8.65
C ASP A 58 17.89 -14.19 -9.38
N LEU A 59 16.73 -13.64 -9.01
CA LEU A 59 16.30 -12.29 -9.36
C LEU A 59 16.67 -11.34 -8.23
N GLY A 60 17.31 -10.21 -8.55
CA GLY A 60 17.56 -9.14 -7.57
C GLY A 60 16.26 -8.63 -6.93
N GLU A 61 16.35 -8.16 -5.69
CA GLU A 61 15.19 -7.85 -4.85
C GLU A 61 14.16 -6.92 -5.51
N ASP A 62 14.60 -5.87 -6.20
CA ASP A 62 13.71 -4.92 -6.87
C ASP A 62 13.02 -5.56 -8.08
N ALA A 63 13.77 -6.29 -8.90
CA ALA A 63 13.23 -6.99 -10.07
C ALA A 63 12.22 -8.08 -9.67
N ALA A 64 12.49 -8.79 -8.57
CA ALA A 64 11.56 -9.78 -8.02
C ALA A 64 10.30 -9.13 -7.46
N ALA A 65 10.42 -8.05 -6.67
CA ALA A 65 9.28 -7.32 -6.12
C ALA A 65 8.39 -6.74 -7.24
N GLU A 66 9.00 -6.15 -8.26
CA GLU A 66 8.32 -5.60 -9.43
C GLU A 66 7.58 -6.67 -10.22
N LYS A 67 8.25 -7.80 -10.51
CA LYS A 67 7.63 -8.91 -11.24
C LYS A 67 6.43 -9.50 -10.47
N ILE A 68 6.52 -9.63 -9.15
CA ILE A 68 5.38 -10.05 -8.33
C ILE A 68 4.25 -9.04 -8.43
N ALA A 69 4.52 -7.76 -8.20
CA ALA A 69 3.48 -6.73 -8.21
C ALA A 69 2.78 -6.63 -9.58
N LEU A 70 3.53 -6.75 -10.69
CA LEU A 70 2.97 -6.77 -12.04
C LEU A 70 2.12 -8.02 -12.33
N SER A 71 2.34 -9.12 -11.61
CA SER A 71 1.53 -10.33 -11.76
C SER A 71 0.19 -10.24 -11.02
N MET A 72 0.06 -9.32 -10.05
CA MET A 72 -1.15 -9.16 -9.25
C MET A 72 -2.26 -8.49 -10.06
N SER A 73 -3.46 -9.08 -10.06
CA SER A 73 -4.66 -8.42 -10.57
C SER A 73 -5.32 -7.60 -9.45
N HIS A 74 -5.53 -6.30 -9.70
CA HIS A 74 -6.17 -5.39 -8.76
C HIS A 74 -6.95 -4.26 -9.45
N ARG A 75 -7.97 -3.70 -8.78
CA ARG A 75 -8.77 -2.56 -9.27
C ARG A 75 -8.66 -1.35 -8.35
N ASN A 76 -8.61 -0.15 -8.95
CA ASN A 76 -8.50 1.15 -8.25
C ASN A 76 -7.28 1.22 -7.31
N VAL A 77 -6.20 0.57 -7.71
CA VAL A 77 -4.95 0.46 -6.96
C VAL A 77 -3.81 0.70 -7.93
N GLU A 78 -2.91 1.61 -7.55
CA GLU A 78 -1.72 1.99 -8.30
C GLU A 78 -0.48 1.34 -7.67
N THR A 79 0.38 0.77 -8.50
CA THR A 79 1.66 0.18 -8.09
C THR A 79 2.78 1.21 -8.23
N LYS A 80 3.51 1.49 -7.14
CA LYS A 80 4.67 2.38 -7.16
C LYS A 80 5.94 1.64 -7.62
N PRO A 81 6.95 2.36 -8.15
CA PRO A 81 8.20 1.74 -8.56
C PRO A 81 8.87 0.93 -7.44
N ALA A 82 9.56 -0.15 -7.81
CA ALA A 82 10.34 -0.94 -6.87
C ALA A 82 11.51 -0.12 -6.31
N ALA A 83 11.74 -0.27 -5.01
CA ALA A 83 12.91 0.27 -4.34
C ALA A 83 13.26 -0.56 -3.10
N THR A 84 14.52 -0.96 -2.97
CA THR A 84 15.05 -1.70 -1.82
C THR A 84 14.25 -2.98 -1.51
N GLY A 85 13.93 -3.73 -2.55
CA GLY A 85 13.17 -4.97 -2.52
C GLY A 85 11.69 -4.78 -2.20
N ARG A 86 11.15 -3.56 -2.35
CA ARG A 86 9.77 -3.26 -1.98
C ARG A 86 9.01 -2.61 -3.12
N VAL A 87 7.75 -3.01 -3.28
CA VAL A 87 6.77 -2.34 -4.13
C VAL A 87 5.54 -2.01 -3.29
N ASN A 88 5.15 -0.73 -3.27
CA ASN A 88 3.98 -0.27 -2.51
C ASN A 88 2.79 -0.02 -3.43
N LEU A 89 1.64 -0.52 -3.03
CA LEU A 89 0.37 -0.39 -3.74
C LEU A 89 -0.50 0.63 -3.01
N HIS A 90 -1.03 1.62 -3.73
CA HIS A 90 -1.78 2.74 -3.18
C HIS A 90 -3.17 2.83 -3.78
N ALA A 91 -4.16 3.23 -2.97
CA ALA A 91 -5.52 3.46 -3.44
C ALA A 91 -5.56 4.63 -4.43
N GLU A 92 -6.22 4.46 -5.57
CA GLU A 92 -6.44 5.54 -6.54
C GLU A 92 -7.60 6.45 -6.14
N ALA A 93 -8.52 5.94 -5.32
CA ALA A 93 -9.71 6.64 -4.85
C ALA A 93 -10.01 6.33 -3.38
N ALA A 94 -10.79 7.19 -2.73
CA ALA A 94 -11.35 6.88 -1.42
C ALA A 94 -12.44 5.81 -1.53
N GLY A 95 -12.45 4.84 -0.62
CA GLY A 95 -13.35 3.69 -0.73
C GLY A 95 -13.19 2.67 0.39
N VAL A 96 -13.60 1.44 0.09
CA VAL A 96 -13.46 0.27 0.96
C VAL A 96 -12.50 -0.74 0.30
N PHE A 97 -11.40 -1.03 0.99
CA PHE A 97 -10.42 -2.01 0.55
C PHE A 97 -10.94 -3.45 0.71
N THR A 98 -10.74 -4.28 -0.30
CA THR A 98 -11.02 -5.72 -0.29
C THR A 98 -9.79 -6.48 -0.73
N VAL A 99 -9.57 -7.66 -0.16
CA VAL A 99 -8.44 -8.54 -0.39
C VAL A 99 -8.88 -10.00 -0.28
N ASP A 100 -8.35 -10.86 -1.14
CA ASP A 100 -8.45 -12.30 -0.96
C ASP A 100 -7.36 -12.77 0.02
N ALA A 101 -7.75 -12.90 1.29
CA ALA A 101 -6.86 -13.36 2.34
C ALA A 101 -6.24 -14.74 2.04
N LYS A 102 -6.96 -15.65 1.38
CA LYS A 102 -6.44 -16.99 1.06
C LYS A 102 -5.32 -16.92 0.03
N MET A 103 -5.44 -16.03 -0.96
CA MET A 103 -4.36 -15.82 -1.93
C MET A 103 -3.12 -15.22 -1.26
N ILE A 104 -3.30 -14.22 -0.38
CA ILE A 104 -2.20 -13.62 0.38
C ILE A 104 -1.51 -14.67 1.27
N ASP A 105 -2.28 -15.47 2.01
CA ASP A 105 -1.75 -16.51 2.88
C ASP A 105 -1.00 -17.58 2.06
N ALA A 106 -1.55 -17.99 0.91
CA ALA A 106 -0.90 -18.96 0.03
C ALA A 106 0.42 -18.43 -0.54
N ILE A 107 0.49 -17.14 -0.90
CA ILE A 107 1.72 -16.50 -1.35
C ILE A 107 2.76 -16.44 -0.22
N ASN A 108 2.35 -15.98 0.96
CA ASN A 108 3.24 -15.86 2.12
C ASN A 108 3.73 -17.21 2.65
N ALA A 109 3.02 -18.30 2.33
CA ALA A 109 3.43 -19.67 2.67
C ALA A 109 4.46 -20.27 1.69
N ILE A 110 4.72 -19.66 0.53
CA ILE A 110 5.68 -20.18 -0.45
C ILE A 110 7.10 -20.20 0.12
N ASP A 111 7.58 -19.07 0.59
CA ASP A 111 8.93 -18.91 1.11
C ASP A 111 9.03 -17.63 1.95
N PRO A 112 9.70 -17.65 3.12
CA PRO A 112 9.87 -16.48 3.97
C PRO A 112 10.68 -15.34 3.32
N ALA A 113 11.33 -15.54 2.18
CA ALA A 113 11.99 -14.48 1.42
C ALA A 113 10.99 -13.52 0.74
N ILE A 114 9.74 -13.95 0.52
CA ILE A 114 8.69 -13.20 -0.15
C ILE A 114 7.58 -12.92 0.88
N THR A 115 7.15 -11.67 0.97
CA THR A 115 6.01 -11.31 1.83
C THR A 115 5.15 -10.26 1.16
N ILE A 116 3.84 -10.48 1.19
CA ILE A 116 2.83 -9.48 0.86
C ILE A 116 2.07 -9.14 2.15
N ALA A 117 2.01 -7.85 2.47
CA ALA A 117 1.21 -7.33 3.57
C ALA A 117 0.16 -6.37 3.04
N THR A 118 -1.05 -6.41 3.61
CA THR A 118 -2.19 -5.58 3.18
C THR A 118 -2.87 -4.93 4.37
N LEU A 119 -3.70 -3.92 4.12
CA LEU A 119 -4.72 -3.51 5.08
C LEU A 119 -5.72 -4.65 5.33
N ALA A 120 -6.49 -4.54 6.41
CA ALA A 120 -7.53 -5.49 6.74
C ALA A 120 -8.66 -5.47 5.70
N GLN A 121 -9.32 -6.62 5.54
CA GLN A 121 -10.53 -6.73 4.74
C GLN A 121 -11.59 -5.70 5.18
N HIS A 122 -12.17 -4.99 4.21
CA HIS A 122 -13.15 -3.92 4.40
C HIS A 122 -12.64 -2.67 5.13
N ALA A 123 -11.33 -2.44 5.17
CA ALA A 123 -10.79 -1.19 5.71
C ALA A 123 -11.24 0.02 4.85
N PRO A 124 -11.72 1.11 5.46
CA PRO A 124 -11.92 2.37 4.74
C PRO A 124 -10.56 2.97 4.37
N VAL A 125 -10.44 3.48 3.15
CA VAL A 125 -9.20 4.08 2.63
C VAL A 125 -9.45 5.43 1.98
N GLU A 126 -8.42 6.27 2.00
CA GLU A 126 -8.36 7.55 1.28
C GLU A 126 -7.56 7.40 -0.02
N ALA A 127 -7.80 8.28 -1.00
CA ALA A 127 -7.00 8.32 -2.21
C ALA A 127 -5.52 8.61 -1.86
N GLY A 128 -4.61 7.85 -2.46
CA GLY A 128 -3.17 7.91 -2.17
C GLY A 128 -2.73 7.17 -0.91
N GLN A 129 -3.63 6.52 -0.17
CA GLN A 129 -3.25 5.70 0.98
C GLN A 129 -2.61 4.38 0.53
N MET A 130 -1.50 3.97 1.18
CA MET A 130 -0.91 2.65 0.94
C MET A 130 -1.83 1.55 1.47
N VAL A 131 -2.21 0.61 0.61
CA VAL A 131 -3.15 -0.47 0.92
C VAL A 131 -2.52 -1.86 0.94
N ALA A 132 -1.40 -2.03 0.21
CA ALA A 132 -0.63 -3.26 0.21
C ALA A 132 0.85 -2.99 -0.10
N THR A 133 1.72 -3.93 0.23
CA THR A 133 3.14 -3.89 -0.10
C THR A 133 3.67 -5.29 -0.37
N VAL A 134 4.47 -5.42 -1.42
CA VAL A 134 5.29 -6.60 -1.70
C VAL A 134 6.68 -6.33 -1.16
N LYS A 135 7.24 -7.29 -0.43
CA LYS A 135 8.61 -7.24 0.09
C LYS A 135 9.35 -8.52 -0.29
N ILE A 136 10.47 -8.34 -0.98
CA ILE A 136 11.56 -9.31 -1.02
C ILE A 136 12.48 -8.96 0.14
N ILE A 137 12.59 -9.87 1.11
CA ILE A 137 13.30 -9.64 2.37
C ILE A 137 14.82 -9.70 2.17
N PRO A 138 15.39 -10.71 1.48
CA PRO A 138 16.82 -10.74 1.16
C PRO A 138 17.11 -9.96 -0.14
N PHE A 139 18.39 -9.82 -0.49
CA PHE A 139 18.82 -9.03 -1.67
C PHE A 139 18.43 -9.60 -3.04
N ALA A 140 17.92 -10.83 -3.08
CA ALA A 140 17.53 -11.56 -4.27
C ALA A 140 16.72 -12.81 -3.87
N VAL A 141 15.99 -13.39 -4.81
CA VAL A 141 15.22 -14.62 -4.59
C VAL A 141 15.22 -15.46 -5.86
N ALA A 142 15.13 -16.79 -5.74
CA ALA A 142 15.10 -17.67 -6.90
C ALA A 142 13.93 -17.33 -7.83
N ALA A 143 14.18 -17.26 -9.14
CA ALA A 143 13.16 -16.93 -10.14
C ALA A 143 11.94 -17.85 -10.08
N SER A 144 12.15 -19.13 -9.74
CA SER A 144 11.10 -20.14 -9.59
C SER A 144 10.10 -19.83 -8.47
N LEU A 145 10.53 -19.16 -7.40
CA LEU A 145 9.64 -18.72 -6.31
C LEU A 145 8.75 -17.57 -6.78
N VAL A 146 9.31 -16.61 -7.53
CA VAL A 146 8.52 -15.53 -8.16
C VAL A 146 7.50 -16.09 -9.15
N ASP A 147 7.89 -17.09 -9.94
CA ASP A 147 6.97 -17.77 -10.86
C ASP A 147 5.88 -18.56 -10.12
N ALA A 148 6.16 -19.08 -8.93
CA ALA A 148 5.14 -19.70 -8.07
C ALA A 148 4.11 -18.69 -7.56
N VAL A 149 4.57 -17.50 -7.14
CA VAL A 149 3.68 -16.38 -6.76
C VAL A 149 2.81 -15.96 -7.93
N ALA A 150 3.40 -15.75 -9.11
CA ALA A 150 2.68 -15.33 -10.30
C ALA A 150 1.57 -16.32 -10.71
N ARG A 151 1.78 -17.63 -10.52
CA ARG A 151 0.75 -18.66 -10.74
C ARG A 151 -0.43 -18.53 -9.79
N ILE A 152 -0.21 -18.16 -8.53
CA ILE A 152 -1.30 -17.87 -7.59
C ILE A 152 -2.04 -16.62 -8.05
N CYS A 153 -1.33 -15.55 -8.40
CA CYS A 153 -1.92 -14.29 -8.86
C CYS A 153 -2.80 -14.46 -10.11
N ALA A 154 -2.48 -15.43 -10.99
CA ALA A 154 -3.31 -15.75 -12.15
C ALA A 154 -4.70 -16.33 -11.79
N GLY A 155 -4.92 -16.73 -10.52
CA GLY A 155 -6.18 -17.29 -10.04
C GLY A 155 -7.31 -16.29 -9.85
N GLY A 156 -7.03 -14.98 -9.82
CA GLY A 156 -8.06 -13.96 -9.67
C GLY A 156 -7.57 -12.62 -9.15
N GLU A 157 -8.52 -11.73 -8.85
CA GLU A 157 -8.23 -10.43 -8.23
C GLU A 157 -7.75 -10.63 -6.79
N ILE A 158 -6.53 -10.19 -6.49
CA ILE A 158 -5.97 -10.29 -5.13
C ILE A 158 -6.52 -9.19 -4.23
N CYS A 159 -6.67 -7.98 -4.73
CA CYS A 159 -7.22 -6.88 -3.96
C CYS A 159 -7.87 -5.80 -4.83
N ALA A 160 -8.70 -4.97 -4.21
CA ALA A 160 -9.31 -3.83 -4.86
C ALA A 160 -9.64 -2.74 -3.86
N VAL A 161 -9.82 -1.52 -4.37
CA VAL A 161 -10.51 -0.45 -3.65
C VAL A 161 -11.87 -0.22 -4.29
N ASN A 162 -12.93 -0.43 -3.52
CA ASN A 162 -14.30 -0.18 -3.96
C ASN A 162 -14.62 1.28 -3.65
N ALA A 163 -14.51 2.14 -4.66
CA ALA A 163 -14.70 3.57 -4.50
C ALA A 163 -16.08 3.88 -3.92
N TYR A 164 -16.15 4.86 -3.01
CA TYR A 164 -17.43 5.33 -2.54
C TYR A 164 -18.25 5.92 -3.68
N ARG A 165 -19.56 5.68 -3.65
CA ARG A 165 -20.51 6.40 -4.50
C ARG A 165 -20.92 7.68 -3.78
N PRO A 166 -20.65 8.87 -4.34
CA PRO A 166 -21.19 10.12 -3.81
C PRO A 166 -22.72 10.07 -3.75
N VAL A 167 -23.27 10.55 -2.63
CA VAL A 167 -24.72 10.68 -2.42
C VAL A 167 -25.06 12.10 -1.99
N ASN A 168 -26.22 12.57 -2.43
CA ASN A 168 -26.85 13.81 -1.99
C ASN A 168 -27.72 13.50 -0.78
N VAL A 169 -27.44 14.16 0.35
CA VAL A 169 -28.12 13.91 1.61
C VAL A 169 -28.95 15.12 2.03
N GLY A 170 -30.21 14.86 2.36
CA GLY A 170 -31.08 15.79 3.06
C GLY A 170 -31.05 15.53 4.56
N VAL A 171 -30.95 16.58 5.38
CA VAL A 171 -30.93 16.46 6.84
C VAL A 171 -32.15 17.14 7.45
N ILE A 172 -32.82 16.42 8.36
CA ILE A 172 -33.92 16.95 9.18
C ILE A 172 -33.45 16.99 10.63
N GLN A 173 -33.48 18.16 11.23
CA GLN A 173 -33.16 18.34 12.65
C GLN A 173 -34.39 18.83 13.40
N THR A 174 -34.83 18.10 14.43
CA THR A 174 -35.96 18.55 15.24
C THR A 174 -35.53 19.56 16.31
N THR A 175 -36.33 20.59 16.53
CA THR A 175 -36.11 21.63 17.55
C THR A 175 -36.97 21.36 18.80
N LEU A 176 -36.43 21.74 19.96
CA LEU A 176 -37.08 21.73 21.27
C LEU A 176 -36.80 23.07 21.97
N PRO A 177 -37.65 23.54 22.90
CA PRO A 177 -37.47 24.84 23.56
C PRO A 177 -36.10 25.06 24.22
N GLY A 178 -35.47 23.99 24.72
CA GLY A 178 -34.14 24.05 25.36
C GLY A 178 -32.95 23.84 24.41
N LEU A 179 -33.19 23.56 23.12
CA LEU A 179 -32.12 23.23 22.17
C LEU A 179 -31.52 24.49 21.55
N LYS A 180 -30.25 24.76 21.84
CA LYS A 180 -29.54 25.91 21.29
C LYS A 180 -29.33 25.73 19.77
N PRO A 181 -29.60 26.77 18.94
CA PRO A 181 -29.35 26.72 17.50
C PRO A 181 -27.91 26.32 17.13
N SER A 182 -26.93 26.76 17.92
CA SER A 182 -25.51 26.44 17.71
C SER A 182 -25.18 24.94 17.78
N VAL A 183 -25.99 24.14 18.48
CA VAL A 183 -25.85 22.68 18.50
C VAL A 183 -26.27 22.10 17.15
N LEU A 184 -27.37 22.58 16.57
CA LEU A 184 -27.86 22.16 15.26
C LEU A 184 -26.88 22.54 14.15
N ASP A 185 -26.31 23.74 14.23
CA ASP A 185 -25.28 24.21 13.28
C ASP A 185 -24.01 23.34 13.35
N LYS A 186 -23.61 22.93 14.57
CA LYS A 186 -22.47 22.02 14.77
C LYS A 186 -22.77 20.63 14.20
N THR A 187 -23.98 20.10 14.44
CA THR A 187 -24.40 18.81 13.87
C THR A 187 -24.35 18.83 12.34
N LEU A 188 -24.86 19.89 11.72
CA LEU A 188 -24.85 20.06 10.27
C LEU A 188 -23.42 20.02 9.72
N ARG A 189 -22.53 20.86 10.27
CA ARG A 189 -21.12 20.95 9.87
C ARG A 189 -20.35 19.63 10.06
N VAL A 190 -20.57 18.92 11.16
CA VAL A 190 -19.92 17.62 11.39
C VAL A 190 -20.45 16.56 10.42
N THR A 191 -21.74 16.58 10.11
CA THR A 191 -22.36 15.66 9.15
C THR A 191 -21.83 15.91 7.74
N GLU A 192 -21.77 17.16 7.30
CA GLU A 192 -21.20 17.54 6.01
C GLU A 192 -19.73 17.13 5.89
N ALA A 193 -18.92 17.37 6.92
CA ALA A 193 -17.51 16.94 6.94
C ALA A 193 -17.35 15.41 6.83
N ARG A 194 -18.28 14.63 7.40
CA ARG A 194 -18.28 13.16 7.29
C ARG A 194 -18.67 12.70 5.87
N LEU A 195 -19.70 13.31 5.28
CA LEU A 195 -20.13 13.00 3.91
C LEU A 195 -19.07 13.35 2.87
N ALA A 196 -18.35 14.47 3.06
CA ALA A 196 -17.30 14.89 2.15
C ALA A 196 -16.19 13.84 1.96
N ARG A 197 -15.90 13.02 2.99
CA ARG A 197 -14.89 11.95 2.93
C ARG A 197 -15.25 10.83 1.94
N SER A 198 -16.53 10.62 1.67
CA SER A 198 -17.02 9.68 0.66
C SER A 198 -17.45 10.39 -0.63
N GLY A 199 -17.13 11.68 -0.77
CA GLY A 199 -17.57 12.53 -1.88
C GLY A 199 -19.03 12.95 -1.84
N GLY A 200 -19.78 12.54 -0.81
CA GLY A 200 -21.18 12.94 -0.61
C GLY A 200 -21.32 14.41 -0.26
N ARG A 201 -22.52 14.95 -0.46
CA ARG A 201 -22.83 16.36 -0.19
C ARG A 201 -24.14 16.49 0.57
N LEU A 202 -24.20 17.48 1.45
CA LEU A 202 -25.44 17.90 2.05
C LEU A 202 -26.12 18.91 1.12
N LYS A 203 -27.30 18.58 0.61
CA LYS A 203 -28.03 19.42 -0.35
C LYS A 203 -29.04 20.33 0.32
N ALA A 204 -29.66 19.86 1.39
CA ALA A 204 -30.71 20.59 2.07
C ALA A 204 -30.76 20.26 3.56
N GLU A 205 -31.08 21.28 4.35
CA GLU A 205 -31.44 21.15 5.75
C GLU A 205 -32.90 21.59 5.95
N ARG A 206 -33.63 20.89 6.82
CA ARG A 206 -34.90 21.34 7.39
C ARG A 206 -34.84 21.25 8.92
N ARG A 207 -35.28 22.32 9.59
CA ARG A 207 -35.50 22.34 11.03
C ARG A 207 -37.00 22.37 11.30
N THR A 208 -37.48 21.44 12.10
CA THR A 208 -38.91 21.27 12.39
C THR A 208 -39.14 21.15 13.90
N PRO A 209 -40.26 21.59 14.46
CA PRO A 209 -40.63 21.19 15.82
C PRO A 209 -40.61 19.66 15.97
N HIS A 210 -40.32 19.16 17.16
CA HIS A 210 -40.34 17.74 17.46
C HIS A 210 -41.77 17.17 17.47
N ALA A 211 -42.36 17.02 16.28
CA ALA A 211 -43.72 16.53 16.04
C ALA A 211 -43.74 15.62 14.81
N VAL A 212 -44.41 14.47 14.94
CA VAL A 212 -44.43 13.40 13.91
C VAL A 212 -44.86 13.93 12.54
N THR A 213 -45.97 14.68 12.48
CA THR A 213 -46.54 15.18 11.22
C THR A 213 -45.58 16.10 10.48
N LEU A 214 -44.94 17.03 11.19
CA LEU A 214 -44.01 17.99 10.60
C LEU A 214 -42.71 17.33 10.12
N VAL A 215 -42.23 16.30 10.83
CA VAL A 215 -41.08 15.51 10.39
C VAL A 215 -41.43 14.68 9.15
N ALA A 216 -42.62 14.07 9.11
CA ALA A 216 -43.07 13.28 7.96
C ALA A 216 -43.23 14.14 6.68
N GLU A 217 -43.77 15.35 6.81
CA GLU A 217 -43.85 16.32 5.71
C GLU A 217 -42.46 16.72 5.20
N ALA A 218 -41.52 17.03 6.10
CA ALA A 218 -40.15 17.38 5.75
C ALA A 218 -39.41 16.20 5.09
N ALA A 219 -39.61 14.97 5.56
CA ALA A 219 -39.04 13.76 4.98
C ALA A 219 -39.57 13.51 3.57
N SER A 220 -40.89 13.60 3.37
CA SER A 220 -41.52 13.44 2.05
C SER A 220 -41.05 14.49 1.06
N ALA A 221 -40.81 15.72 1.53
CA ALA A 221 -40.28 16.80 0.70
C ALA A 221 -38.82 16.54 0.29
N LEU A 222 -37.96 16.14 1.23
CA LEU A 222 -36.53 15.93 0.97
C LEU A 222 -36.24 14.65 0.17
N ALA A 223 -37.03 13.60 0.34
CA ALA A 223 -36.81 12.32 -0.35
C ALA A 223 -36.87 12.43 -1.89
N ARG A 224 -37.48 13.47 -2.44
CA ARG A 224 -37.55 13.69 -3.90
C ARG A 224 -36.27 14.27 -4.51
N ASP A 225 -35.49 14.99 -3.71
CA ASP A 225 -34.36 15.79 -4.18
C ASP A 225 -33.00 15.26 -3.70
N ASN A 226 -32.99 14.09 -3.04
CA ASN A 226 -31.82 13.48 -2.40
C ASN A 226 -31.79 11.97 -2.70
N ASP A 227 -30.59 11.38 -2.65
CA ASP A 227 -30.35 9.95 -2.96
C ASP A 227 -30.79 9.02 -1.82
#